data_AF-A0AAU1YRE7-F1
#
_entry.id   AF-A0AAU1YRE7-F1
#
_cell.length_a   1.000
_cell.length_b   1.000
_cell.length_c   1.000
_cell.angle_alpha   90.00
_cell.angle_beta   90.00
_cell.angle_gamma   90.00
#
_symmetry.space_group_name_H-M   'P 1'
#
loop_
_entity.id
_entity.type
_entity.pdbx_description
1 polymer ?
#
loop_
_entity_poly.entity_id
_entity_poly.type
_entity_poly.pdbx_seq_one_letter_code
_entity_poly.pdbx_strand_id
1 'polypeptide(L)'
;MSSTELPGVRSSAASSSQVGAVRVAEGEQLRTDRLPGLEMTVRARPALHPGLPPALFVHGLGGSSQNWSALMGRLAAAVDGEALDLPGFGWSPPPADRDYSVTGLARAVIRHLDAAGRGPVHLFGNSLGGAVSTRVAAVRPDLVRTLTLVSPALPELRVQKSAVPTALLAVPGVAGLFGRLTRGLSAEERTRGVTDLCYGDPSRVTAEAFALAVEEMERRLALPYFWDAMTRSSRGIVDAYTLGGQHGLWSQAQRVLAPTLLVYGGRDQLVSYRMARKAAAAFRGSRLLCLPEAGHVAMMEYPDVVAAAFRELLDDTGGGHGTGPDPGVADRVEETDEDGKG
;
A
#
# COMPACT_ATOMS: atom_id res chain seq x y z
N MET A 1 50.49 -30.92 34.01
CA MET A 1 49.66 -30.56 35.18
C MET A 1 49.54 -29.04 35.18
N SER A 2 48.40 -28.38 35.13
CA SER A 2 47.00 -28.78 35.29
C SER A 2 46.13 -27.87 34.42
N SER A 3 45.18 -28.48 33.71
CA SER A 3 43.95 -27.83 33.24
C SER A 3 43.10 -27.40 34.42
N THR A 4 42.35 -26.30 34.28
CA THR A 4 40.95 -26.23 34.75
C THR A 4 40.16 -25.25 33.88
N GLU A 5 39.17 -25.79 33.15
CA GLU A 5 38.13 -25.06 32.41
C GLU A 5 37.10 -24.44 33.37
N LEU A 6 36.43 -23.38 32.91
CA LEU A 6 35.18 -22.86 33.50
C LEU A 6 34.02 -22.98 32.49
N PRO A 7 32.77 -23.14 32.96
CA PRO A 7 31.72 -23.86 32.24
C PRO A 7 30.97 -23.01 31.20
N GLY A 8 30.54 -23.69 30.15
CA GLY A 8 29.84 -23.13 29.01
C GLY A 8 28.54 -22.40 29.35
N VAL A 9 28.45 -21.16 28.88
CA VAL A 9 27.19 -20.45 28.70
C VAL A 9 26.50 -21.09 27.50
N ARG A 10 25.43 -21.84 27.78
CA ARG A 10 24.49 -22.30 26.75
C ARG A 10 23.92 -21.07 26.05
N SER A 11 24.36 -20.86 24.80
CA SER A 11 23.70 -19.96 23.86
C SER A 11 22.27 -20.45 23.69
N SER A 12 21.30 -19.74 24.26
CA SER A 12 19.89 -19.95 23.96
C SER A 12 19.67 -19.47 22.54
N ALA A 13 19.71 -20.40 21.58
CA ALA A 13 19.25 -20.18 20.24
C ALA A 13 17.79 -19.68 20.32
N ALA A 14 17.59 -18.39 20.07
CA ALA A 14 16.28 -17.84 19.82
C ALA A 14 15.75 -18.56 18.57
N SER A 15 14.77 -19.43 18.79
CA SER A 15 14.07 -20.21 17.77
C SER A 15 13.54 -19.26 16.69
N SER A 16 14.24 -19.17 15.56
CA SER A 16 13.73 -18.58 14.34
C SER A 16 12.58 -19.46 13.86
N SER A 17 11.35 -19.01 14.09
CA SER A 17 10.15 -19.65 13.53
C SER A 17 10.11 -19.39 12.01
N GLN A 18 10.98 -20.03 11.24
CA GLN A 18 10.88 -20.08 9.79
C GLN A 18 9.79 -21.09 9.42
N VAL A 19 8.58 -20.58 9.24
CA VAL A 19 7.48 -21.32 8.60
C VAL A 19 7.56 -21.02 7.11
N GLY A 20 8.17 -21.93 6.33
CA GLY A 20 8.27 -21.90 4.86
C GLY A 20 9.37 -21.00 4.28
N ALA A 21 9.73 -21.24 3.01
CA ALA A 21 10.57 -20.33 2.22
C ALA A 21 9.69 -19.32 1.45
N VAL A 22 10.10 -18.05 1.40
CA VAL A 22 9.34 -17.04 0.64
C VAL A 22 9.47 -17.31 -0.85
N ARG A 23 8.34 -17.42 -1.55
CA ARG A 23 8.37 -17.52 -3.02
C ARG A 23 8.59 -16.13 -3.65
N VAL A 24 9.58 -16.07 -4.53
CA VAL A 24 9.99 -14.88 -5.29
C VAL A 24 9.52 -15.09 -6.72
N ALA A 25 8.72 -14.17 -7.26
CA ALA A 25 8.31 -14.27 -8.67
C ALA A 25 9.52 -13.98 -9.58
N GLU A 26 9.46 -14.43 -10.82
CA GLU A 26 10.53 -14.17 -11.79
C GLU A 26 10.79 -12.66 -11.93
N GLY A 27 12.08 -12.28 -11.83
CA GLY A 27 12.53 -10.89 -11.86
C GLY A 27 12.39 -10.12 -10.54
N GLU A 28 11.97 -10.77 -9.45
CA GLU A 28 11.89 -10.15 -8.13
C GLU A 28 13.04 -10.59 -7.22
N GLN A 29 13.28 -9.81 -6.17
CA GLN A 29 14.26 -10.08 -5.13
C GLN A 29 13.60 -9.84 -3.77
N LEU A 30 14.00 -10.62 -2.76
CA LEU A 30 13.60 -10.39 -1.39
C LEU A 30 14.81 -10.11 -0.53
N ARG A 31 14.66 -9.13 0.35
CA ARG A 31 15.65 -8.80 1.37
C ARG A 31 14.95 -8.46 2.67
N THR A 32 15.70 -8.56 3.76
CA THR A 32 15.24 -8.17 5.09
C THR A 32 16.05 -6.97 5.54
N ASP A 33 15.38 -5.86 5.76
CA ASP A 33 15.97 -4.66 6.36
C ASP A 33 15.87 -4.72 7.87
N ARG A 34 17.00 -4.44 8.52
CA ARG A 34 17.11 -4.39 9.97
C ARG A 34 17.48 -2.99 10.41
N LEU A 35 16.55 -2.34 11.10
CA LEU A 35 16.73 -1.07 11.77
C LEU A 35 16.55 -1.29 13.29
N PRO A 36 17.06 -0.41 14.16
CA PRO A 36 16.85 -0.55 15.60
C PRO A 36 15.37 -0.73 15.97
N GLY A 37 15.02 -1.88 16.56
CA GLY A 37 13.64 -2.21 16.95
C GLY A 37 12.65 -2.48 15.80
N LEU A 38 13.12 -2.62 14.56
CA LEU A 38 12.28 -2.81 13.38
C LEU A 38 12.98 -3.72 12.36
N GLU A 39 12.33 -4.82 12.02
CA GLU A 39 12.74 -5.70 10.92
C GLU A 39 11.62 -5.74 9.88
N MET A 40 11.95 -5.52 8.61
CA MET A 40 10.98 -5.52 7.52
C MET A 40 11.47 -6.33 6.33
N THR A 41 10.60 -7.17 5.79
CA THR A 41 10.82 -7.82 4.50
C THR A 41 10.46 -6.85 3.38
N VAL A 42 11.33 -6.74 2.38
CA VAL A 42 11.18 -5.89 1.21
C VAL A 42 11.33 -6.73 -0.04
N ARG A 43 10.33 -6.62 -0.92
CA ARG A 43 10.29 -7.20 -2.26
C ARG A 43 10.66 -6.15 -3.27
N ALA A 44 11.78 -6.33 -3.96
CA ALA A 44 12.20 -5.46 -5.04
C ALA A 44 11.88 -6.09 -6.39
N ARG A 45 11.46 -5.25 -7.34
CA ARG A 45 11.53 -5.56 -8.77
C ARG A 45 12.40 -4.48 -9.39
N PRO A 46 13.65 -4.79 -9.73
CA PRO A 46 14.56 -3.82 -10.32
C PRO A 46 13.94 -3.20 -11.59
N ALA A 47 14.18 -1.91 -11.78
CA ALA A 47 13.88 -1.22 -13.01
C ALA A 47 14.51 -1.93 -14.24
N LEU A 48 13.85 -1.87 -15.39
CA LEU A 48 14.39 -2.37 -16.67
C LEU A 48 15.63 -1.58 -17.13
N HIS A 49 15.73 -0.33 -16.71
CA HIS A 49 16.85 0.56 -17.01
C HIS A 49 17.38 1.22 -15.74
N PRO A 50 18.71 1.37 -15.59
CA PRO A 50 19.28 2.13 -14.47
C PRO A 50 18.78 3.58 -14.45
N GLY A 51 18.63 4.15 -13.26
CA GLY A 51 18.31 5.57 -13.07
C GLY A 51 16.82 5.92 -13.10
N LEU A 52 15.92 4.94 -13.22
CA LEU A 52 14.48 5.19 -13.03
C LEU A 52 14.17 5.64 -11.59
N PRO A 53 13.18 6.53 -11.40
CA PRO A 53 12.86 7.04 -10.08
C PRO A 53 12.34 5.92 -9.15
N PRO A 54 12.66 5.97 -7.85
CA PRO A 54 12.26 4.93 -6.92
C PRO A 54 10.76 4.97 -6.62
N ALA A 55 10.16 3.80 -6.44
CA ALA A 55 8.78 3.65 -5.99
C ALA A 55 8.71 2.73 -4.76
N LEU A 56 7.80 3.05 -3.84
CA LEU A 56 7.52 2.24 -2.65
C LEU A 56 6.04 1.86 -2.58
N PHE A 57 5.74 0.57 -2.38
CA PHE A 57 4.39 0.03 -2.33
C PHE A 57 4.04 -0.51 -0.94
N VAL A 58 2.90 -0.08 -0.40
CA VAL A 58 2.46 -0.38 0.98
C VAL A 58 1.11 -1.09 0.97
N HIS A 59 1.09 -2.36 1.38
CA HIS A 59 -0.11 -3.20 1.34
C HIS A 59 -1.16 -2.86 2.43
N GLY A 60 -2.36 -3.42 2.28
CA GLY A 60 -3.47 -3.30 3.22
C GLY A 60 -3.44 -4.28 4.41
N LEU A 61 -4.47 -4.25 5.26
CA LEU A 61 -4.59 -5.15 6.40
C LEU A 61 -4.58 -6.62 5.96
N GLY A 62 -3.74 -7.45 6.59
CA GLY A 62 -3.64 -8.87 6.23
C GLY A 62 -3.00 -9.13 4.86
N GLY A 63 -2.47 -8.10 4.19
CA GLY A 63 -1.74 -8.23 2.94
C GLY A 63 -0.26 -8.55 3.13
N SER A 64 0.48 -8.44 2.03
CA SER A 64 1.95 -8.48 1.95
C SER A 64 2.44 -7.74 0.71
N SER A 65 3.74 -7.55 0.58
CA SER A 65 4.45 -7.05 -0.60
C SER A 65 4.06 -7.77 -1.89
N GLN A 66 3.70 -9.07 -1.82
CA GLN A 66 3.25 -9.85 -2.97
C GLN A 66 1.98 -9.30 -3.64
N ASN A 67 1.14 -8.55 -2.91
CA ASN A 67 -0.05 -7.91 -3.50
C ASN A 67 0.29 -6.90 -4.61
N TRP A 68 1.54 -6.48 -4.71
CA TRP A 68 2.02 -5.50 -5.69
C TRP A 68 2.77 -6.10 -6.86
N SER A 69 3.13 -7.39 -6.84
CA SER A 69 3.98 -8.04 -7.85
C SER A 69 3.47 -7.83 -9.29
N ALA A 70 2.16 -7.97 -9.52
CA ALA A 70 1.56 -7.77 -10.84
C ALA A 70 1.72 -6.31 -11.32
N LEU A 71 1.42 -5.33 -10.47
CA LEU A 71 1.55 -3.91 -10.80
C LEU A 71 3.02 -3.51 -10.97
N MET A 72 3.92 -3.95 -10.08
CA MET A 72 5.36 -3.71 -10.20
C MET A 72 5.89 -4.23 -11.54
N GLY A 73 5.44 -5.41 -11.98
CA GLY A 73 5.77 -5.95 -13.30
C GLY A 73 5.40 -5.00 -14.45
N ARG A 74 4.23 -4.34 -14.37
CA ARG A 74 3.77 -3.36 -15.39
C ARG A 74 4.45 -2.00 -15.29
N LEU A 75 5.09 -1.71 -14.18
CA LEU A 75 5.74 -0.44 -13.91
C LEU A 75 7.27 -0.50 -13.98
N ALA A 76 7.86 -1.66 -14.26
CA ALA A 76 9.31 -1.85 -14.30
C ALA A 76 10.03 -0.96 -15.34
N ALA A 77 9.33 -0.49 -16.37
CA ALA A 77 9.84 0.47 -17.35
C ALA A 77 9.75 1.95 -16.91
N ALA A 78 9.01 2.25 -15.83
CA ALA A 78 8.71 3.60 -15.37
C ALA A 78 9.35 3.93 -14.00
N VAL A 79 9.52 2.93 -13.13
CA VAL A 79 10.04 3.12 -11.76
C VAL A 79 10.92 1.95 -11.31
N ASP A 80 11.80 2.22 -10.35
CA ASP A 80 12.55 1.22 -9.61
C ASP A 80 11.79 0.82 -8.32
N GLY A 81 11.03 -0.28 -8.40
CA GLY A 81 9.96 -0.58 -7.45
C GLY A 81 10.36 -1.47 -6.27
N GLU A 82 9.96 -1.07 -5.06
CA GLU A 82 10.04 -1.87 -3.83
C GLU A 82 8.69 -1.94 -3.11
N ALA A 83 8.27 -3.13 -2.70
CA ALA A 83 7.09 -3.33 -1.86
C ALA A 83 7.51 -3.85 -0.49
N LEU A 84 7.01 -3.24 0.58
CA LEU A 84 7.33 -3.64 1.95
C LEU A 84 6.24 -4.53 2.53
N ASP A 85 6.63 -5.47 3.37
CA ASP A 85 5.75 -6.13 4.33
C ASP A 85 5.70 -5.27 5.60
N LEU A 86 4.52 -4.73 5.93
CA LEU A 86 4.32 -3.94 7.15
C LEU A 86 4.64 -4.80 8.39
N PRO A 87 5.10 -4.19 9.51
CA PRO A 87 5.41 -4.94 10.74
C PRO A 87 4.25 -5.86 11.17
N GLY A 88 4.57 -7.13 11.43
CA GLY A 88 3.61 -8.19 11.79
C GLY A 88 2.79 -8.78 10.63
N PHE A 89 3.05 -8.38 9.38
CA PHE A 89 2.39 -8.89 8.18
C PHE A 89 3.41 -9.48 7.19
N GLY A 90 2.89 -10.26 6.24
CA GLY A 90 3.72 -11.00 5.29
C GLY A 90 4.80 -11.80 6.02
N TRP A 91 6.06 -11.46 5.75
CA TRP A 91 7.25 -12.07 6.31
C TRP A 91 7.99 -11.14 7.27
N SER A 92 7.44 -9.96 7.58
CA SER A 92 7.97 -9.08 8.61
C SER A 92 7.50 -9.54 9.99
N PRO A 93 8.40 -9.67 10.98
CA PRO A 93 7.99 -9.94 12.36
C PRO A 93 7.22 -8.75 12.96
N PRO A 94 6.54 -8.95 14.10
CA PRO A 94 5.98 -7.85 14.89
C PRO A 94 6.99 -6.75 15.21
N PRO A 95 6.58 -5.47 15.27
CA PRO A 95 7.47 -4.39 15.71
C PRO A 95 7.76 -4.55 17.21
N ALA A 96 8.97 -4.17 17.64
CA ALA A 96 9.43 -4.38 19.02
C ALA A 96 8.57 -3.62 20.05
N ASP A 97 8.07 -2.44 19.68
CA ASP A 97 7.19 -1.61 20.51
C ASP A 97 5.70 -2.04 20.47
N ARG A 98 5.37 -3.02 19.62
CA ARG A 98 3.99 -3.50 19.36
C ARG A 98 3.01 -2.39 18.97
N ASP A 99 3.50 -1.28 18.40
CA ASP A 99 2.68 -0.17 17.92
C ASP A 99 2.20 -0.44 16.48
N TYR A 100 0.99 -0.99 16.38
CA TYR A 100 0.29 -1.25 15.11
C TYR A 100 -0.66 -0.10 14.70
N SER A 101 -0.60 1.04 15.38
CA SER A 101 -1.42 2.19 14.98
C SER A 101 -1.02 2.68 13.59
N VAL A 102 -1.92 3.38 12.88
CA VAL A 102 -1.58 4.01 11.59
C VAL A 102 -0.36 4.93 11.72
N THR A 103 -0.19 5.58 12.89
CA THR A 103 0.98 6.40 13.21
C THR A 103 2.26 5.58 13.36
N GLY A 104 2.21 4.46 14.10
CA GLY A 104 3.34 3.55 14.30
C GLY A 104 3.80 2.94 12.98
N LEU A 105 2.86 2.46 12.18
CA LEU A 105 3.13 1.91 10.85
C LEU A 105 3.69 2.97 9.89
N ALA A 106 3.16 4.21 9.90
CA ALA A 106 3.75 5.31 9.12
C ALA A 106 5.17 5.66 9.57
N ARG A 107 5.45 5.60 10.88
CA ARG A 107 6.82 5.78 11.41
C ARG A 107 7.76 4.69 10.89
N ALA A 108 7.31 3.44 10.82
CA ALA A 108 8.10 2.34 10.26
C ALA A 108 8.44 2.59 8.78
N VAL A 109 7.46 3.02 7.97
CA VAL A 109 7.67 3.37 6.56
C VAL A 109 8.62 4.55 6.38
N ILE A 110 8.48 5.61 7.19
CA ILE A 110 9.40 6.76 7.16
C ILE A 110 10.83 6.33 7.50
N ARG A 111 11.01 5.52 8.55
CA ARG A 111 12.32 5.00 8.95
C ARG A 111 12.96 4.14 7.87
N HIS A 112 12.17 3.34 7.16
CA HIS A 112 12.64 2.58 6.00
C HIS A 112 13.16 3.52 4.91
N LEU A 113 12.37 4.51 4.51
CA LEU A 113 12.72 5.47 3.47
C LEU A 113 13.97 6.29 3.82
N ASP A 114 14.06 6.78 5.06
CA ASP A 114 15.21 7.53 5.55
C ASP A 114 16.48 6.67 5.56
N ALA A 115 16.40 5.41 5.99
CA ALA A 115 17.55 4.51 6.03
C ALA A 115 18.00 4.04 4.64
N ALA A 116 17.06 3.84 3.72
CA ALA A 116 17.36 3.45 2.35
C ALA A 116 17.95 4.60 1.52
N GLY A 117 17.71 5.85 1.92
CA GLY A 117 18.18 7.03 1.18
C GLY A 117 17.58 7.15 -0.23
N ARG A 118 16.42 6.52 -0.47
CA ARG A 118 15.75 6.46 -1.79
C ARG A 118 14.68 7.55 -1.98
N GLY A 119 14.52 8.48 -1.03
CA GLY A 119 13.54 9.58 -1.14
C GLY A 119 14.00 10.70 -2.09
N PRO A 120 13.06 11.43 -2.75
CA PRO A 120 11.61 11.24 -2.74
C PRO A 120 11.15 10.11 -3.69
N VAL A 121 10.21 9.27 -3.21
CA VAL A 121 9.68 8.11 -3.94
C VAL A 121 8.29 8.38 -4.55
N HIS A 122 7.93 7.62 -5.58
CA HIS A 122 6.52 7.41 -5.94
C HIS A 122 5.89 6.45 -4.93
N LEU A 123 5.02 6.95 -4.05
CA LEU A 123 4.45 6.18 -2.95
C LEU A 123 3.08 5.61 -3.33
N PHE A 124 2.90 4.30 -3.13
CA PHE A 124 1.65 3.59 -3.38
C PHE A 124 1.12 2.98 -2.09
N GLY A 125 -0.18 3.08 -1.86
CA GLY A 125 -0.82 2.52 -0.67
C GLY A 125 -2.21 1.95 -0.95
N ASN A 126 -2.48 0.73 -0.47
CA ASN A 126 -3.83 0.13 -0.54
C ASN A 126 -4.46 0.03 0.85
N SER A 127 -5.73 0.43 0.99
CA SER A 127 -6.49 0.22 2.25
C SER A 127 -5.79 0.82 3.48
N LEU A 128 -5.45 0.01 4.49
CA LEU A 128 -4.58 0.39 5.60
C LEU A 128 -3.28 1.06 5.13
N GLY A 129 -2.61 0.47 4.15
CA GLY A 129 -1.42 1.04 3.50
C GLY A 129 -1.68 2.39 2.85
N GLY A 130 -2.92 2.65 2.42
CA GLY A 130 -3.36 3.95 1.94
C GLY A 130 -3.48 5.00 3.06
N ALA A 131 -4.02 4.63 4.22
CA ALA A 131 -4.05 5.49 5.41
C ALA A 131 -2.64 5.80 5.94
N VAL A 132 -1.78 4.77 5.98
CA VAL A 132 -0.36 4.89 6.31
C VAL A 132 0.34 5.84 5.34
N SER A 133 0.19 5.61 4.03
CA SER A 133 0.84 6.44 2.99
C SER A 133 0.35 7.88 2.98
N THR A 134 -0.95 8.12 3.24
CA THR A 134 -1.50 9.47 3.43
C THR A 134 -0.80 10.20 4.56
N ARG A 135 -0.57 9.52 5.68
CA ARG A 135 0.14 10.10 6.84
C ARG A 135 1.62 10.35 6.54
N VAL A 136 2.30 9.43 5.85
CA VAL A 136 3.69 9.64 5.40
C VAL A 136 3.78 10.89 4.54
N ALA A 137 2.95 11.01 3.50
CA ALA A 137 2.97 12.14 2.57
C ALA A 137 2.62 13.48 3.24
N ALA A 138 1.78 13.47 4.28
CA ALA A 138 1.39 14.68 5.00
C ALA A 138 2.42 15.14 6.04
N VAL A 139 3.17 14.21 6.65
CA VAL A 139 4.17 14.51 7.71
C VAL A 139 5.58 14.68 7.15
N ARG A 140 5.93 13.95 6.09
CA ARG A 140 7.23 13.98 5.40
C ARG A 140 7.01 14.18 3.89
N PRO A 141 6.50 15.35 3.46
CA PRO A 141 6.30 15.63 2.04
C PRO A 141 7.60 15.59 1.23
N ASP A 142 8.75 15.79 1.89
CA ASP A 142 10.09 15.66 1.31
C ASP A 142 10.43 14.24 0.83
N LEU A 143 9.73 13.22 1.35
CA LEU A 143 9.94 11.81 0.96
C LEU A 143 9.03 11.34 -0.18
N VAL A 144 8.06 12.15 -0.63
CA VAL A 144 6.99 11.68 -1.53
C VAL A 144 6.90 12.55 -2.78
N ARG A 145 7.26 11.97 -3.93
CA ARG A 145 7.19 12.60 -5.25
C ARG A 145 5.77 12.60 -5.81
N THR A 146 5.10 11.46 -5.74
CA THR A 146 3.68 11.29 -6.10
C THR A 146 3.03 10.31 -5.13
N LEU A 147 1.71 10.36 -4.99
CA LEU A 147 0.94 9.48 -4.13
C LEU A 147 -0.13 8.74 -4.92
N THR A 148 -0.12 7.40 -4.94
CA THR A 148 -1.18 6.59 -5.54
C THR A 148 -1.89 5.79 -4.45
N LEU A 149 -3.19 6.03 -4.27
CA LEU A 149 -4.00 5.39 -3.23
C LEU A 149 -5.08 4.52 -3.83
N VAL A 150 -5.04 3.22 -3.53
CA VAL A 150 -6.03 2.24 -4.00
C VAL A 150 -6.96 1.89 -2.85
N SER A 151 -8.23 2.30 -2.93
CA SER A 151 -9.23 2.12 -1.87
C SER A 151 -8.70 2.47 -0.47
N PRO A 152 -8.16 3.68 -0.24
CA PRO A 152 -7.53 4.03 1.05
C PRO A 152 -8.54 4.00 2.20
N ALA A 153 -8.11 3.47 3.35
CA ALA A 153 -8.92 3.41 4.58
C ALA A 153 -9.04 4.79 5.24
N LEU A 154 -9.85 5.67 4.65
CA LEU A 154 -10.15 7.00 5.19
C LEU A 154 -11.46 6.97 6.00
N PRO A 155 -11.63 7.85 7.01
CA PRO A 155 -12.78 7.77 7.91
C PRO A 155 -14.12 7.93 7.19
N GLU A 156 -14.96 6.88 7.26
CA GLU A 156 -16.31 6.85 6.68
C GLU A 156 -17.39 6.98 7.77
N LEU A 157 -18.32 7.94 7.61
CA LEU A 157 -19.44 8.11 8.55
C LEU A 157 -20.43 6.94 8.51
N ARG A 158 -20.53 6.25 7.37
CA ARG A 158 -21.43 5.11 7.16
C ARG A 158 -20.64 3.97 6.54
N VAL A 159 -19.98 3.20 7.40
CA VAL A 159 -19.20 2.02 7.02
C VAL A 159 -20.11 1.01 6.29
N GLN A 160 -19.57 0.33 5.28
CA GLN A 160 -20.32 -0.71 4.59
C GLN A 160 -20.70 -1.85 5.54
N LYS A 161 -21.89 -2.45 5.37
CA LYS A 161 -22.34 -3.58 6.19
C LYS A 161 -21.38 -4.77 6.10
N SER A 162 -20.82 -5.03 4.93
CA SER A 162 -19.80 -6.04 4.64
C SER A 162 -18.46 -5.78 5.33
N ALA A 163 -18.14 -4.53 5.68
CA ALA A 163 -16.95 -4.18 6.45
C ALA A 163 -17.14 -4.31 7.97
N VAL A 164 -18.38 -4.51 8.46
CA VAL A 164 -18.67 -4.65 9.90
C VAL A 164 -17.93 -5.84 10.53
N PRO A 165 -17.90 -7.05 9.95
CA PRO A 165 -17.12 -8.16 10.51
C PRO A 165 -15.63 -7.83 10.66
N THR A 166 -15.04 -7.15 9.67
CA THR A 166 -13.64 -6.71 9.73
C THR A 166 -13.43 -5.64 10.80
N ALA A 167 -14.36 -4.69 10.94
CA ALA A 167 -14.32 -3.67 11.98
C ALA A 167 -14.48 -4.27 13.39
N LEU A 168 -15.27 -5.34 13.55
CA LEU A 168 -15.44 -6.05 14.81
C LEU A 168 -14.14 -6.70 15.31
N LEU A 169 -13.16 -6.98 14.43
CA LEU A 169 -11.83 -7.41 14.85
C LEU A 169 -11.10 -6.37 15.72
N ALA A 170 -11.50 -5.10 15.68
CA ALA A 170 -10.95 -4.06 16.55
C ALA A 170 -11.42 -4.19 18.02
N VAL A 171 -12.52 -4.90 18.30
CA VAL A 171 -13.09 -5.02 19.65
C VAL A 171 -12.28 -6.00 20.49
N PRO A 172 -11.86 -5.65 21.74
CA PRO A 172 -11.09 -6.55 22.60
C PRO A 172 -11.80 -7.91 22.78
N GLY A 173 -11.07 -9.01 22.64
CA GLY A 173 -11.61 -10.37 22.81
C GLY A 173 -12.40 -10.90 21.60
N VAL A 174 -12.93 -10.03 20.73
CA VAL A 174 -13.71 -10.47 19.55
C VAL A 174 -12.84 -11.16 18.52
N ALA A 175 -11.62 -10.70 18.25
CA ALA A 175 -10.72 -11.41 17.33
C ALA A 175 -10.27 -12.78 17.87
N GLY A 176 -10.08 -12.90 19.20
CA GLY A 176 -9.79 -14.17 19.84
C GLY A 176 -10.99 -15.13 19.80
N LEU A 177 -12.21 -14.61 19.96
CA LEU A 177 -13.45 -15.35 19.79
C LEU A 177 -13.67 -15.73 18.32
N PHE A 178 -13.47 -14.81 17.37
CA PHE A 178 -13.55 -15.05 15.94
C PHE A 178 -12.56 -16.11 15.52
N GLY A 179 -11.30 -16.01 15.96
CA GLY A 179 -10.28 -17.03 15.77
C GLY A 179 -10.71 -18.39 16.31
N ARG A 180 -11.37 -18.45 17.48
CA ARG A 180 -11.95 -19.68 18.07
C ARG A 180 -13.13 -20.23 17.27
N LEU A 181 -14.11 -19.39 16.94
CA LEU A 181 -15.34 -19.77 16.22
C LEU A 181 -15.06 -20.18 14.78
N THR A 182 -14.05 -19.59 14.16
CA THR A 182 -13.64 -19.91 12.80
C THR A 182 -12.58 -21.02 12.76
N ARG A 183 -12.13 -21.61 13.88
CA ARG A 183 -11.10 -22.68 13.85
C ARG A 183 -11.43 -23.84 12.92
N GLY A 184 -12.72 -24.12 12.73
CA GLY A 184 -13.19 -25.16 11.81
C GLY A 184 -13.05 -24.80 10.34
N LEU A 185 -12.84 -23.52 9.99
CA LEU A 185 -12.59 -23.11 8.61
C LEU A 185 -11.16 -23.42 8.21
N SER A 186 -11.03 -24.19 7.14
CA SER A 186 -9.78 -24.43 6.44
C SER A 186 -9.16 -23.14 5.91
N ALA A 187 -7.86 -23.18 5.60
CA ALA A 187 -7.20 -22.08 4.91
C ALA A 187 -7.85 -21.79 3.54
N GLU A 188 -8.31 -22.83 2.83
CA GLU A 188 -9.01 -22.68 1.57
C GLU A 188 -10.32 -21.88 1.70
N GLU A 189 -11.18 -22.24 2.66
CA GLU A 189 -12.44 -21.52 2.91
C GLU A 189 -12.19 -20.06 3.31
N ARG A 190 -11.14 -19.81 4.10
CA ARG A 190 -10.75 -18.46 4.49
C ARG A 190 -10.24 -17.66 3.31
N THR A 191 -9.37 -18.24 2.48
CA THR A 191 -8.87 -17.62 1.27
C THR A 191 -10.03 -17.29 0.32
N ARG A 192 -10.97 -18.22 0.12
CA ARG A 192 -12.19 -17.97 -0.64
C ARG A 192 -13.00 -16.79 -0.09
N GLY A 193 -13.24 -16.76 1.22
CA GLY A 193 -13.94 -15.64 1.85
C GLY A 193 -13.22 -14.30 1.73
N VAL A 194 -11.88 -14.28 1.78
CA VAL A 194 -11.08 -13.07 1.54
C VAL A 194 -11.14 -12.66 0.07
N THR A 195 -11.06 -13.60 -0.87
CA THR A 195 -11.19 -13.33 -2.30
C THR A 195 -12.57 -12.75 -2.62
N ASP A 196 -13.65 -13.37 -2.14
CA ASP A 196 -15.03 -12.91 -2.34
C ASP A 196 -15.28 -11.53 -1.75
N LEU A 197 -14.59 -11.19 -0.65
CA LEU A 197 -14.68 -9.88 -0.01
C LEU A 197 -13.88 -8.80 -0.75
N CYS A 198 -12.68 -9.13 -1.23
CA CYS A 198 -11.73 -8.16 -1.77
C CYS A 198 -11.84 -7.98 -3.29
N TYR A 199 -12.26 -8.97 -4.05
CA TYR A 199 -12.35 -8.90 -5.52
C TYR A 199 -13.74 -8.49 -5.97
N GLY A 200 -13.82 -7.65 -7.01
CA GLY A 200 -15.08 -7.34 -7.68
C GLY A 200 -15.56 -8.48 -8.58
N ASP A 201 -14.60 -9.27 -9.08
CA ASP A 201 -14.82 -10.53 -9.78
C ASP A 201 -13.82 -11.61 -9.31
N PRO A 202 -14.22 -12.48 -8.36
CA PRO A 202 -13.39 -13.59 -7.87
C PRO A 202 -12.90 -14.55 -8.97
N SER A 203 -13.61 -14.66 -10.10
CA SER A 203 -13.22 -15.57 -11.19
C SER A 203 -11.93 -15.15 -11.91
N ARG A 204 -11.48 -13.90 -11.70
CA ARG A 204 -10.20 -13.39 -12.21
C ARG A 204 -8.99 -13.99 -11.50
N VAL A 205 -9.17 -14.61 -10.33
CA VAL A 205 -8.09 -15.32 -9.64
C VAL A 205 -7.91 -16.68 -10.30
N THR A 206 -6.75 -16.91 -10.90
CA THR A 206 -6.43 -18.21 -11.49
C THR A 206 -6.37 -19.30 -10.42
N ALA A 207 -6.61 -20.56 -10.79
CA ALA A 207 -6.53 -21.68 -9.85
C ALA A 207 -5.15 -21.78 -9.18
N GLU A 208 -4.08 -21.48 -9.92
CA GLU A 208 -2.71 -21.42 -9.39
C GLU A 208 -2.54 -20.28 -8.37
N ALA A 209 -2.97 -19.06 -8.71
CA ALA A 209 -2.89 -17.92 -7.79
C ALA A 209 -3.73 -18.15 -6.52
N PHE A 210 -4.88 -18.81 -6.66
CA PHE A 210 -5.72 -19.19 -5.54
C PHE A 210 -5.01 -20.22 -4.64
N ALA A 211 -4.45 -21.29 -5.20
CA ALA A 211 -3.70 -22.29 -4.45
C ALA A 211 -2.51 -21.66 -3.69
N LEU A 212 -1.79 -20.74 -4.33
CA LEU A 212 -0.71 -20.00 -3.67
C LEU A 212 -1.22 -19.12 -2.52
N ALA A 213 -2.38 -18.50 -2.68
CA ALA A 213 -3.00 -17.73 -1.60
C ALA A 213 -3.48 -18.63 -0.43
N VAL A 214 -3.85 -19.88 -0.70
CA VAL A 214 -4.15 -20.89 0.33
C VAL A 214 -2.89 -21.28 1.10
N GLU A 215 -1.78 -21.62 0.42
CA GLU A 215 -0.50 -21.92 1.08
C GLU A 215 -0.05 -20.77 1.99
N GLU A 216 -0.16 -19.54 1.51
CA GLU A 216 0.19 -18.35 2.28
C GLU A 216 -0.75 -18.12 3.47
N MET A 217 -2.05 -18.44 3.33
CA MET A 217 -3.01 -18.39 4.44
C MET A 217 -2.70 -19.45 5.50
N GLU A 218 -2.35 -20.69 5.10
CA GLU A 218 -1.94 -21.76 6.02
C GLU A 218 -0.72 -21.33 6.85
N ARG A 219 0.30 -20.78 6.18
CA ARG A 219 1.49 -20.23 6.83
C ARG A 219 1.12 -19.15 7.84
N ARG A 220 0.30 -18.17 7.44
CA ARG A 220 -0.13 -17.07 8.32
C ARG A 220 -0.86 -17.57 9.57
N LEU A 221 -1.76 -18.54 9.42
CA LEU A 221 -2.50 -19.12 10.53
C LEU A 221 -1.59 -19.86 11.53
N ALA A 222 -0.45 -20.37 11.08
CA ALA A 222 0.55 -21.00 11.94
C ALA A 222 1.41 -19.98 12.72
N LEU A 223 1.39 -18.69 12.37
CA LEU A 223 2.18 -17.67 13.06
C LEU A 223 1.56 -17.34 14.43
N PRO A 224 2.34 -17.36 15.54
CA PRO A 224 1.81 -17.14 16.89
C PRO A 224 1.28 -15.71 17.11
N TYR A 225 1.67 -14.77 16.24
CA TYR A 225 1.28 -13.36 16.33
C TYR A 225 0.23 -12.93 15.30
N PHE A 226 -0.21 -13.80 14.38
CA PHE A 226 -1.08 -13.40 13.27
C PHE A 226 -2.37 -12.71 13.74
N TRP A 227 -3.11 -13.33 14.65
CA TRP A 227 -4.34 -12.75 15.16
C TRP A 227 -4.10 -11.50 16.03
N ASP A 228 -2.98 -11.41 16.73
CA ASP A 228 -2.61 -10.21 17.50
C ASP A 228 -2.33 -9.02 16.57
N ALA A 229 -1.55 -9.23 15.50
CA ALA A 229 -1.29 -8.23 14.47
C ALA A 229 -2.59 -7.78 13.79
N MET A 230 -3.44 -8.72 13.34
CA MET A 230 -4.75 -8.41 12.77
C MET A 230 -5.61 -7.56 13.72
N THR A 231 -5.71 -7.97 14.99
CA THR A 231 -6.53 -7.27 16.00
C THR A 231 -6.03 -5.84 16.24
N ARG A 232 -4.72 -5.69 16.47
CA ARG A 232 -4.12 -4.40 16.82
C ARG A 232 -4.12 -3.44 15.64
N SER A 233 -3.89 -3.92 14.43
CA SER A 233 -4.00 -3.08 13.22
C SER A 233 -5.45 -2.71 12.90
N SER A 234 -6.42 -3.62 13.04
CA SER A 234 -7.84 -3.27 12.91
C SER A 234 -8.24 -2.19 13.92
N ARG A 235 -7.79 -2.31 15.17
CA ARG A 235 -7.98 -1.26 16.18
C ARG A 235 -7.29 0.04 15.77
N GLY A 236 -6.07 -0.02 15.26
CA GLY A 236 -5.35 1.16 14.77
C GLY A 236 -6.10 1.91 13.66
N ILE A 237 -6.80 1.20 12.78
CA ILE A 237 -7.67 1.80 11.75
C ILE A 237 -8.87 2.49 12.40
N VAL A 238 -9.59 1.79 13.30
CA VAL A 238 -10.76 2.34 14.00
C VAL A 238 -10.38 3.57 14.83
N ASP A 239 -9.29 3.50 15.58
CA ASP A 239 -8.79 4.62 16.39
C ASP A 239 -8.45 5.81 15.48
N ALA A 240 -7.80 5.57 14.33
CA ALA A 240 -7.49 6.62 13.35
C ALA A 240 -8.75 7.30 12.77
N TYR A 241 -9.90 6.63 12.78
CA TYR A 241 -11.17 7.21 12.35
C TYR A 241 -11.77 8.17 13.38
N THR A 242 -11.36 8.03 14.64
CA THR A 242 -11.80 8.87 15.75
C THR A 242 -10.86 10.05 16.05
N LEU A 243 -9.66 10.06 15.46
CA LEU A 243 -8.72 11.16 15.65
C LEU A 243 -9.26 12.46 15.03
N GLY A 244 -9.33 13.50 15.86
CA GLY A 244 -9.76 14.84 15.45
C GLY A 244 -8.60 15.79 15.15
N GLY A 245 -8.95 16.97 14.65
CA GLY A 245 -8.02 18.07 14.40
C GLY A 245 -6.90 17.69 13.42
N GLN A 246 -5.70 18.20 13.68
CA GLN A 246 -4.55 18.03 12.77
C GLN A 246 -4.13 16.57 12.56
N HIS A 247 -4.49 15.65 13.46
CA HIS A 247 -4.11 14.24 13.38
C HIS A 247 -5.13 13.38 12.63
N GLY A 248 -6.32 13.92 12.32
CA GLY A 248 -7.35 13.22 11.56
C GLY A 248 -6.94 12.99 10.11
N LEU A 249 -7.25 11.80 9.58
CA LEU A 249 -6.83 11.40 8.23
C LEU A 249 -7.36 12.33 7.12
N TRP A 250 -8.55 12.94 7.29
CA TRP A 250 -9.07 13.94 6.35
C TRP A 250 -8.27 15.24 6.37
N SER A 251 -7.84 15.70 7.55
CA SER A 251 -6.97 16.88 7.67
C SER A 251 -5.56 16.59 7.14
N GLN A 252 -5.07 15.36 7.31
CA GLN A 252 -3.80 14.93 6.73
C GLN A 252 -3.88 14.88 5.19
N ALA A 253 -4.97 14.33 4.62
CA ALA A 253 -5.20 14.32 3.16
C ALA A 253 -5.14 15.73 2.54
N GLN A 254 -5.72 16.73 3.22
CA GLN A 254 -5.68 18.13 2.79
C GLN A 254 -4.30 18.78 2.83
N ARG A 255 -3.35 18.19 3.55
CA ARG A 255 -1.97 18.66 3.71
C ARG A 255 -0.99 17.95 2.78
N VAL A 256 -1.43 16.90 2.07
CA VAL A 256 -0.60 16.23 1.07
C VAL A 256 -0.32 17.22 -0.07
N LEU A 257 0.98 17.42 -0.34
CA LEU A 257 1.47 18.29 -1.41
C LEU A 257 1.74 17.53 -2.70
N ALA A 258 1.98 16.22 -2.60
CA ALA A 258 2.31 15.38 -3.73
C ALA A 258 1.11 15.25 -4.70
N PRO A 259 1.33 15.32 -6.02
CA PRO A 259 0.35 14.93 -7.02
C PRO A 259 -0.20 13.54 -6.70
N THR A 260 -1.52 13.42 -6.66
CA THR A 260 -2.19 12.24 -6.10
C THR A 260 -3.09 11.56 -7.13
N LEU A 261 -2.96 10.25 -7.29
CA LEU A 261 -3.92 9.40 -7.99
C LEU A 261 -4.75 8.60 -6.98
N LEU A 262 -6.07 8.78 -7.01
CA LEU A 262 -7.03 8.00 -6.25
C LEU A 262 -7.63 6.93 -7.15
N VAL A 263 -7.64 5.68 -6.68
CA VAL A 263 -8.23 4.54 -7.40
C VAL A 263 -9.31 3.90 -6.53
N TYR A 264 -10.53 3.82 -7.04
CA TYR A 264 -11.67 3.21 -6.34
C TYR A 264 -12.39 2.18 -7.22
N GLY A 265 -12.69 1.02 -6.63
CA GLY A 265 -13.54 0.00 -7.24
C GLY A 265 -15.02 0.22 -6.96
N GLY A 266 -15.88 0.03 -7.97
CA GLY A 266 -17.33 0.15 -7.83
C GLY A 266 -17.97 -1.00 -7.04
N ARG A 267 -17.33 -2.18 -7.02
CA ARG A 267 -17.74 -3.38 -6.27
C ARG A 267 -16.96 -3.56 -4.97
N ASP A 268 -16.22 -2.55 -4.53
CA ASP A 268 -15.49 -2.60 -3.26
C ASP A 268 -16.47 -2.79 -2.08
N GLN A 269 -16.33 -3.89 -1.36
CA GLN A 269 -17.17 -4.26 -0.21
C GLN A 269 -16.61 -3.77 1.14
N LEU A 270 -15.41 -3.18 1.14
CA LEU A 270 -14.72 -2.72 2.35
C LEU A 270 -14.72 -1.21 2.46
N VAL A 271 -14.40 -0.53 1.36
CA VAL A 271 -14.34 0.93 1.27
C VAL A 271 -15.36 1.41 0.26
N SER A 272 -16.23 2.34 0.65
CA SER A 272 -17.29 2.79 -0.26
C SER A 272 -16.74 3.61 -1.41
N TYR A 273 -17.07 3.22 -2.64
CA TYR A 273 -16.89 4.06 -3.83
C TYR A 273 -17.48 5.48 -3.63
N ARG A 274 -18.51 5.64 -2.81
CA ARG A 274 -19.10 6.95 -2.49
C ARG A 274 -18.10 7.90 -1.83
N MET A 275 -17.04 7.38 -1.22
CA MET A 275 -15.95 8.19 -0.66
C MET A 275 -15.03 8.77 -1.71
N ALA A 276 -15.03 8.25 -2.95
CA ALA A 276 -14.15 8.73 -4.02
C ALA A 276 -14.25 10.25 -4.23
N ARG A 277 -15.46 10.80 -4.26
CA ARG A 277 -15.68 12.25 -4.40
C ARG A 277 -15.16 13.04 -3.20
N LYS A 278 -15.35 12.53 -1.98
CA LYS A 278 -14.86 13.17 -0.76
C LYS A 278 -13.33 13.13 -0.71
N ALA A 279 -12.72 12.01 -1.11
CA ALA A 279 -11.27 11.88 -1.26
C ALA A 279 -10.74 12.86 -2.31
N ALA A 280 -11.33 12.90 -3.50
CA ALA A 280 -10.90 13.84 -4.55
C ALA A 280 -10.98 15.31 -4.12
N ALA A 281 -11.99 15.67 -3.32
CA ALA A 281 -12.11 17.02 -2.75
C ALA A 281 -11.07 17.30 -1.63
N ALA A 282 -10.60 16.27 -0.93
CA ALA A 282 -9.63 16.41 0.16
C ALA A 282 -8.19 16.47 -0.36
N PHE A 283 -7.81 15.63 -1.33
CA PHE A 283 -6.48 15.63 -1.94
C PHE A 283 -6.43 16.68 -3.06
N ARG A 284 -5.67 17.75 -2.84
CA ARG A 284 -5.54 18.86 -3.80
C ARG A 284 -4.90 18.38 -5.10
N GLY A 285 -5.46 18.80 -6.24
CA GLY A 285 -4.94 18.44 -7.57
C GLY A 285 -4.92 16.94 -7.83
N SER A 286 -5.84 16.19 -7.21
CA SER A 286 -5.89 14.73 -7.39
C SER A 286 -6.55 14.32 -8.70
N ARG A 287 -6.02 13.26 -9.31
CA ARG A 287 -6.68 12.46 -10.34
C ARG A 287 -7.52 11.38 -9.67
N LEU A 288 -8.69 11.10 -10.23
CA LEU A 288 -9.58 10.04 -9.74
C LEU A 288 -9.86 9.02 -10.84
N LEU A 289 -9.44 7.77 -10.62
CA LEU A 289 -9.77 6.61 -11.43
C LEU A 289 -10.86 5.79 -10.73
N CYS A 290 -12.00 5.66 -11.39
CA CYS A 290 -13.13 4.85 -10.94
C CYS A 290 -13.25 3.61 -11.82
N LEU A 291 -13.20 2.42 -11.23
CA LEU A 291 -13.30 1.14 -11.95
C LEU A 291 -14.58 0.42 -11.53
N PRO A 292 -15.68 0.51 -12.32
CA PRO A 292 -16.99 -0.01 -11.91
C PRO A 292 -16.97 -1.48 -11.49
N GLU A 293 -16.21 -2.30 -12.20
CA GLU A 293 -16.13 -3.76 -11.99
C GLU A 293 -15.04 -4.19 -10.99
N ALA A 294 -14.21 -3.27 -10.51
CA ALA A 294 -13.16 -3.60 -9.54
C ALA A 294 -13.69 -3.63 -8.10
N GLY A 295 -13.09 -4.50 -7.31
CA GLY A 295 -13.27 -4.55 -5.86
C GLY A 295 -12.25 -3.69 -5.11
N HIS A 296 -11.87 -4.18 -3.94
CA HIS A 296 -10.97 -3.53 -3.00
C HIS A 296 -9.50 -3.53 -3.40
N VAL A 297 -9.11 -4.49 -4.27
CA VAL A 297 -7.72 -4.71 -4.68
C VAL A 297 -7.53 -4.46 -6.18
N ALA A 298 -7.99 -3.29 -6.65
CA ALA A 298 -7.92 -2.92 -8.07
C ALA A 298 -6.53 -3.05 -8.70
N MET A 299 -5.44 -2.85 -7.93
CA MET A 299 -4.06 -3.06 -8.39
C MET A 299 -3.72 -4.51 -8.73
N MET A 300 -4.49 -5.47 -8.21
CA MET A 300 -4.37 -6.90 -8.50
C MET A 300 -5.34 -7.33 -9.59
N GLU A 301 -6.56 -6.77 -9.61
CA GLU A 301 -7.60 -7.13 -10.59
C GLU A 301 -7.38 -6.52 -11.97
N TYR A 302 -6.94 -5.25 -12.01
CA TYR A 302 -6.75 -4.44 -13.22
C TYR A 302 -5.36 -3.76 -13.21
N PRO A 303 -4.25 -4.50 -13.05
CA PRO A 303 -2.91 -3.93 -12.91
C PRO A 303 -2.53 -3.06 -14.12
N ASP A 304 -2.95 -3.43 -15.33
CA ASP A 304 -2.65 -2.68 -16.55
C ASP A 304 -3.32 -1.30 -16.56
N VAL A 305 -4.57 -1.22 -16.09
CA VAL A 305 -5.34 0.03 -16.03
C VAL A 305 -4.78 0.95 -14.96
N VAL A 306 -4.45 0.39 -13.78
CA VAL A 306 -3.81 1.16 -12.70
C VAL A 306 -2.42 1.65 -13.12
N ALA A 307 -1.64 0.82 -13.83
CA ALA A 307 -0.34 1.21 -14.35
C ALA A 307 -0.43 2.32 -15.40
N ALA A 308 -1.42 2.28 -16.29
CA ALA A 308 -1.66 3.32 -17.28
C ALA A 308 -2.01 4.66 -16.61
N ALA A 309 -2.96 4.66 -15.68
CA ALA A 309 -3.34 5.87 -14.95
C ALA A 309 -2.19 6.47 -14.13
N PHE A 310 -1.31 5.63 -13.58
CA PHE A 310 -0.10 6.12 -12.92
C PHE A 310 0.88 6.75 -13.92
N ARG A 311 1.08 6.17 -15.11
CA ARG A 311 1.91 6.77 -16.15
C ARG A 311 1.37 8.13 -16.60
N GLU A 312 0.05 8.27 -16.75
CA GLU A 312 -0.56 9.57 -17.03
C GLU A 312 -0.32 10.60 -15.90
N LEU A 313 -0.31 10.17 -14.64
CA LEU A 313 0.08 11.05 -13.52
C LEU A 313 1.56 11.48 -13.64
N LEU A 314 2.44 10.59 -14.10
CA LEU A 314 3.85 10.95 -14.33
C LEU A 314 3.99 11.97 -15.45
N ASP A 315 3.27 11.81 -16.55
CA ASP A 315 3.34 12.72 -17.70
C ASP A 315 2.92 14.15 -17.30
N ASP A 316 1.84 14.29 -16.53
CA ASP A 316 1.37 15.57 -16.00
C ASP A 316 2.39 16.26 -15.09
N THR A 317 3.17 15.47 -14.34
CA THR A 317 4.08 15.97 -13.30
C THR A 317 5.51 16.15 -13.81
N GLY A 318 5.88 15.43 -14.87
CA GLY A 318 7.17 15.51 -15.57
C GLY A 318 7.24 16.61 -16.62
N GLY A 319 6.11 17.08 -17.17
CA GLY A 319 6.04 18.15 -18.18
C GLY A 319 6.39 19.56 -17.68
N GLY A 320 6.73 19.73 -16.40
CA GLY A 320 7.05 21.03 -15.78
C GLY A 320 8.49 21.51 -15.96
N HIS A 321 9.32 20.86 -16.78
CA HIS A 321 10.67 21.34 -17.11
C HIS A 321 10.77 21.63 -18.62
N GLY A 322 10.50 22.89 -18.99
CA GLY A 322 10.99 23.45 -20.25
C GLY A 322 9.98 23.65 -21.38
N THR A 323 8.98 24.52 -21.17
CA THR A 323 8.56 25.46 -22.23
C THR A 323 8.39 26.83 -21.58
N GLY A 324 9.45 27.64 -21.64
CA GLY A 324 9.29 29.09 -21.51
C GLY A 324 8.32 29.59 -22.58
N PRO A 325 7.70 30.77 -22.39
CA PRO A 325 6.84 31.33 -23.42
C PRO A 325 7.68 31.50 -24.70
N ASP A 326 7.24 30.87 -25.78
CA ASP A 326 7.78 31.10 -27.11
C ASP A 326 7.56 32.58 -27.47
N PRO A 327 8.60 33.44 -27.53
CA PRO A 327 8.45 34.81 -27.96
C PRO A 327 8.56 34.80 -29.48
N GLY A 328 7.53 34.29 -30.16
CA GLY A 328 7.72 33.75 -31.49
C GLY A 328 6.56 33.84 -32.47
N VAL A 329 5.47 34.57 -32.17
CA VAL A 329 4.51 34.94 -33.22
C VAL A 329 4.16 36.40 -33.04
N ALA A 330 4.94 37.24 -33.71
CA ALA A 330 4.58 38.62 -33.96
C ALA A 330 3.28 38.64 -34.78
N ASP A 331 2.27 39.33 -34.28
CA ASP A 331 1.14 39.83 -35.06
C ASP A 331 1.70 40.57 -36.27
N ARG A 332 1.61 39.94 -37.45
CA ARG A 332 1.68 40.65 -38.71
C ARG A 332 0.28 41.16 -39.01
N VAL A 333 0.17 42.47 -38.86
CA VAL A 333 -0.79 43.36 -39.50
C VAL A 333 -1.04 42.92 -40.95
N GLU A 334 -2.28 42.57 -41.28
CA GLU A 334 -2.81 42.70 -42.64
C GLU A 334 -3.77 43.89 -42.62
N GLU A 335 -3.23 45.02 -43.05
CA GLU A 335 -3.93 46.22 -43.48
C GLU A 335 -4.34 45.96 -44.94
N THR A 336 -5.62 45.68 -45.18
CA THR A 336 -6.18 45.65 -46.53
C THR A 336 -7.00 46.91 -46.75
N ASP A 337 -6.33 47.97 -47.20
CA ASP A 337 -6.93 49.03 -48.00
C ASP A 337 -6.57 48.76 -49.46
N GLU A 338 -7.56 48.43 -50.30
CA GLU A 338 -7.52 48.73 -51.73
C GLU A 338 -8.87 49.28 -52.16
N ASP A 339 -8.86 50.60 -52.41
CA ASP A 339 -9.84 51.35 -53.16
C ASP A 339 -9.92 50.89 -54.62
N GLY A 340 -11.15 50.77 -55.13
CA GLY A 340 -11.54 51.42 -56.37
C GLY A 340 -11.55 50.60 -57.66
N LYS A 341 -12.77 50.27 -58.13
CA LYS A 341 -13.29 50.58 -59.49
C LYS A 341 -14.71 50.00 -59.69
N GLY A 342 -15.64 50.87 -60.06
CA GLY A 342 -16.95 50.49 -60.62
C GLY A 342 -18.10 51.37 -60.15
#